data_AF-A0A2T1GDE1-F1
#
_entry.id   AF-A0A2T1GDE1-F1
#
_cell.length_a   1.000
_cell.length_b   1.000
_cell.length_c   1.000
_cell.angle_alpha   90.00
_cell.angle_beta   90.00
_cell.angle_gamma   90.00
#
_symmetry.space_group_name_H-M   'P 1'
#
loop_
_entity.id
_entity.type
_entity.pdbx_description
1 polymer ?
#
loop_
_entity_poly.entity_id
_entity_poly.type
_entity_poly.pdbx_seq_one_letter_code
_entity_poly.pdbx_strand_id
1 'polypeptide(L)'
;MTQLNSNEASVAPNPVKIARRGQDLYNRSIRSQVETRDNVGKIIAIDLTTSNYEIDDNLLEATDRLQSQFPDAIIWAERIGFNAVYAVGGTLTKVDLS
;
A
#
# COMPACT_ATOMS: atom_id res chain seq x y z
N MET A 1 16.13 20.23 21.48
CA MET A 1 14.66 20.05 21.45
C MET A 1 14.16 20.79 20.22
N THR A 2 14.09 20.12 19.08
CA THR A 2 13.73 20.75 17.81
C THR A 2 12.22 20.92 17.80
N GLN A 3 11.75 22.18 17.74
CA GLN A 3 10.34 22.51 17.57
C GLN A 3 9.82 21.84 16.30
N LEU A 4 8.87 20.92 16.46
CA LEU A 4 8.06 20.41 15.35
C LEU A 4 7.18 21.57 14.89
N ASN A 5 7.41 22.04 13.66
CA ASN A 5 6.58 23.08 13.05
C ASN A 5 5.13 22.61 12.98
N SER A 6 4.25 23.28 13.74
CA SER A 6 2.82 22.97 13.90
C SER A 6 1.96 23.10 12.63
N ASN A 7 2.57 23.33 11.46
CA ASN A 7 1.89 23.57 10.19
C ASN A 7 1.86 22.35 9.23
N GLU A 8 2.53 21.24 9.53
CA GLU A 8 2.42 20.04 8.69
C GLU A 8 1.28 19.09 9.10
N ALA A 9 0.80 19.19 10.34
CA ALA A 9 -0.18 18.27 10.90
C ALA A 9 -1.65 18.54 10.48
N SER A 10 -1.95 19.63 9.78
CA SER A 10 -3.34 20.04 9.44
C SER A 10 -3.70 20.00 7.96
N VAL A 11 -2.77 19.61 7.07
CA VAL A 11 -3.08 19.42 5.65
C VAL A 11 -3.68 18.02 5.47
N ALA A 12 -4.97 17.95 5.13
CA ALA A 12 -5.62 16.69 4.79
C ALA A 12 -4.75 15.90 3.79
N PRO A 13 -4.55 14.58 3.98
CA PRO A 13 -3.67 13.81 3.13
C PRO A 13 -4.10 13.93 1.67
N ASN A 14 -3.19 14.37 0.80
CA ASN A 14 -3.50 14.52 -0.63
C ASN A 14 -3.54 13.12 -1.28
N PRO A 15 -4.71 12.64 -1.76
CA PRO A 15 -4.85 11.26 -2.23
C PRO A 15 -3.94 10.93 -3.43
N VAL A 16 -3.73 11.90 -4.33
CA VAL A 16 -2.87 11.72 -5.51
C VAL A 16 -1.40 11.57 -5.10
N LYS A 17 -0.94 12.35 -4.11
CA LYS A 17 0.42 12.22 -3.57
C LYS A 17 0.62 10.88 -2.87
N ILE A 18 -0.38 10.42 -2.11
CA ILE A 18 -0.35 9.11 -1.45
C ILE A 18 -0.26 7.99 -2.48
N ALA A 19 -1.15 7.99 -3.49
CA ALA A 19 -1.17 6.96 -4.53
C ALA A 19 0.17 6.87 -5.27
N ARG A 20 0.74 8.03 -5.66
CA ARG A 20 2.06 8.07 -6.32
C ARG A 20 3.17 7.55 -5.41
N ARG A 21 3.21 8.00 -4.14
CA ARG A 21 4.23 7.57 -3.18
C ARG A 21 4.15 6.06 -2.93
N GLY A 22 2.95 5.51 -2.79
CA GLY A 22 2.74 4.07 -2.60
C GLY A 22 3.21 3.26 -3.79
N GLN A 23 2.80 3.64 -5.00
CA GLN A 23 3.25 2.96 -6.22
C GLN A 23 4.78 3.02 -6.37
N ASP A 24 5.39 4.18 -6.13
CA ASP A 24 6.84 4.36 -6.22
C ASP A 24 7.59 3.55 -5.15
N LEU A 25 7.02 3.42 -3.93
CA LEU A 25 7.60 2.61 -2.86
C LEU A 25 7.51 1.12 -3.20
N TYR A 26 6.34 0.65 -3.65
CA TYR A 26 6.17 -0.73 -4.06
C TYR A 26 7.15 -1.10 -5.16
N ASN A 27 7.14 -0.36 -6.28
CA ASN A 27 7.94 -0.67 -7.45
C ASN A 27 9.44 -0.69 -7.17
N ARG A 28 9.95 0.25 -6.37
CA ARG A 28 11.39 0.40 -6.16
C ARG A 28 11.94 -0.52 -5.07
N SER A 29 11.15 -0.81 -4.04
CA SER A 29 11.70 -1.39 -2.81
C SER A 29 11.05 -2.72 -2.41
N ILE A 30 9.76 -2.90 -2.67
CA ILE A 30 8.98 -4.03 -2.12
C ILE A 30 8.71 -5.10 -3.19
N ARG A 31 8.46 -4.68 -4.43
CA ARG A 31 8.01 -5.53 -5.54
C ARG A 31 8.85 -6.79 -5.74
N SER A 32 10.17 -6.64 -5.78
CA SER A 32 11.12 -7.75 -5.98
C SER A 32 11.08 -8.81 -4.88
N GLN A 33 10.55 -8.47 -3.70
CA GLN A 33 10.46 -9.34 -2.54
C GLN A 33 9.09 -10.03 -2.45
N VAL A 34 8.03 -9.36 -2.90
CA VAL A 34 6.65 -9.79 -2.65
C VAL A 34 5.94 -10.35 -3.88
N GLU A 35 6.39 -10.09 -5.11
CA GLU A 35 5.84 -10.72 -6.33
C GLU A 35 6.31 -12.17 -6.51
N THR A 36 6.09 -12.99 -5.49
CA THR A 36 6.35 -14.43 -5.52
C THR A 36 5.13 -15.18 -6.04
N ARG A 37 5.32 -16.44 -6.46
CA ARG A 37 4.23 -17.32 -6.92
C ARG A 37 3.07 -17.42 -5.92
N ASP A 38 3.38 -17.42 -4.62
CA ASP A 38 2.40 -17.62 -3.54
C ASP A 38 1.67 -16.33 -3.13
N ASN A 39 2.19 -15.19 -3.55
CA ASN A 39 1.67 -13.86 -3.21
C ASN A 39 0.96 -13.19 -4.38
N VAL A 40 1.29 -13.53 -5.64
CA VAL A 40 0.59 -12.97 -6.80
C VAL A 40 -0.92 -13.22 -6.67
N GLY A 41 -1.69 -12.15 -6.81
CA GLY A 41 -3.14 -12.17 -6.63
C GLY A 41 -3.61 -11.85 -5.22
N LYS A 42 -2.73 -11.83 -4.21
CA LYS A 42 -3.07 -11.35 -2.85
C LYS A 42 -3.06 -9.83 -2.78
N ILE A 43 -3.67 -9.30 -1.72
CA ILE A 43 -3.57 -7.89 -1.35
C ILE A 43 -2.32 -7.67 -0.50
N ILE A 44 -1.62 -6.59 -0.79
CA ILE A 44 -0.61 -6.03 0.12
C ILE A 44 -1.10 -4.68 0.64
N ALA A 45 -1.01 -4.47 1.94
CA ALA A 45 -1.20 -3.18 2.60
C ALA A 45 0.16 -2.69 3.09
N ILE A 46 0.54 -1.46 2.74
CA ILE A 46 1.86 -0.88 3.02
C ILE A 46 1.67 0.42 3.82
N ASP A 47 2.35 0.55 4.95
CA ASP A 47 2.50 1.83 5.63
C ASP A 47 3.55 2.66 4.90
N LEU A 48 3.13 3.77 4.30
CA LEU A 48 4.02 4.64 3.55
C LEU A 48 5.08 5.34 4.42
N THR A 49 4.87 5.40 5.73
CA THR A 49 5.79 6.04 6.68
C THR A 49 6.98 5.13 7.01
N THR A 50 6.70 3.86 7.32
CA THR A 50 7.73 2.90 7.75
C THR A 50 8.17 1.92 6.66
N SER A 51 7.42 1.79 5.58
CA SER A 51 7.54 0.73 4.56
C SER A 51 7.24 -0.68 5.08
N ASN A 52 6.72 -0.84 6.31
CA ASN A 52 6.20 -2.11 6.78
C ASN A 52 4.92 -2.47 6.01
N TYR A 53 4.69 -3.76 5.84
CA TYR A 53 3.57 -4.25 5.06
C TYR A 53 3.00 -5.56 5.60
N GLU A 54 1.72 -5.78 5.30
CA GLU A 54 0.98 -7.02 5.54
C GLU A 54 0.45 -7.54 4.20
N ILE A 55 0.39 -8.86 4.04
CA ILE A 55 -0.15 -9.53 2.86
C ILE A 55 -1.29 -10.45 3.28
N ASP A 56 -2.42 -10.37 2.58
CA ASP A 56 -3.59 -11.21 2.83
C ASP A 56 -4.45 -11.37 1.57
N ASP A 57 -5.33 -12.35 1.54
CA ASP A 57 -6.36 -12.46 0.49
C ASP A 57 -7.47 -11.40 0.67
N ASN A 58 -7.66 -10.91 1.90
CA ASN A 58 -8.66 -9.92 2.28
C ASN A 58 -8.02 -8.57 2.62
N LEU A 59 -8.46 -7.51 1.93
CA LEU A 59 -7.98 -6.14 2.18
C LEU A 59 -8.16 -5.72 3.64
N LEU A 60 -9.32 -5.97 4.23
CA LEU A 60 -9.60 -5.52 5.61
C LEU A 60 -8.68 -6.22 6.62
N GLU A 61 -8.44 -7.52 6.45
CA GLU A 61 -7.54 -8.26 7.35
C GLU A 61 -6.09 -7.77 7.25
N ALA A 62 -5.60 -7.49 6.04
CA ALA A 62 -4.26 -6.92 5.84
C ALA A 62 -4.16 -5.52 6.48
N THR A 63 -5.16 -4.66 6.28
CA THR A 63 -5.14 -3.31 6.84
C THR A 63 -5.29 -3.31 8.36
N ASP A 64 -6.16 -4.15 8.91
CA ASP A 64 -6.43 -4.22 10.35
C ASP A 64 -5.19 -4.72 11.10
N ARG A 65 -4.52 -5.76 10.59
CA ARG A 65 -3.25 -6.23 11.17
C ARG A 65 -2.17 -5.17 11.11
N LEU A 66 -2.02 -4.48 9.98
CA LEU A 66 -1.02 -3.44 9.83
C LEU A 66 -1.30 -2.26 10.79
N GLN A 67 -2.56 -1.83 10.87
CA GLN A 67 -2.96 -0.71 11.72
C GLN A 67 -2.91 -1.05 13.20
N SER A 68 -3.12 -2.32 13.58
CA SER A 68 -2.94 -2.77 14.96
C SER A 68 -1.48 -2.63 15.44
N GLN A 69 -0.51 -2.78 14.53
CA GLN A 69 0.91 -2.62 14.82
C GLN A 69 1.38 -1.16 14.65
N PHE A 70 0.78 -0.43 13.71
CA PHE A 70 1.10 0.95 13.36
C PHE A 70 -0.18 1.82 13.33
N PRO A 71 -0.66 2.30 14.49
CA PRO A 71 -1.95 3.00 14.58
C PRO A 71 -2.09 4.24 13.69
N ASP A 72 -0.96 4.93 13.45
CA ASP A 72 -0.89 6.15 12.64
C ASP A 72 -0.45 5.88 11.18
N ALA A 73 -0.52 4.62 10.72
CA ALA A 73 -0.08 4.24 9.39
C ALA A 73 -0.85 5.01 8.30
N ILE A 74 -0.10 5.53 7.32
CA ILE A 74 -0.68 6.03 6.07
C ILE A 74 -0.68 4.86 5.11
N ILE A 75 -1.80 4.15 5.04
CA ILE A 75 -1.89 2.89 4.30
C ILE A 75 -2.17 3.14 2.82
N TRP A 76 -1.38 2.49 1.97
CA TRP A 76 -1.66 2.30 0.56
C TRP A 76 -1.69 0.80 0.27
N ALA A 77 -2.60 0.36 -0.60
CA ALA A 77 -2.78 -1.05 -0.89
C ALA A 77 -2.94 -1.32 -2.39
N GLU A 78 -2.48 -2.50 -2.81
CA GLU A 78 -2.67 -3.01 -4.17
C GLU A 78 -2.89 -4.52 -4.17
N ARG A 79 -3.30 -5.06 -5.32
CA ARG A 79 -3.27 -6.50 -5.57
C ARG A 79 -2.01 -6.86 -6.33
N ILE A 80 -1.17 -7.68 -5.73
CA ILE A 80 0.15 -8.05 -6.22
C ILE A 80 0.05 -8.63 -7.63
N GLY A 81 0.64 -7.94 -8.62
CA GLY A 81 0.66 -8.36 -10.02
C GLY A 81 -0.60 -8.03 -10.84
N PHE A 82 -1.49 -7.16 -10.35
CA PHE A 82 -2.73 -6.78 -11.06
C PHE A 82 -2.87 -5.25 -11.19
N ASN A 83 -3.67 -4.80 -12.16
CA ASN A 83 -3.88 -3.37 -12.45
C ASN A 83 -4.82 -2.64 -11.47
N ALA A 84 -5.43 -3.36 -10.51
CA ALA A 84 -6.36 -2.82 -9.54
C ALA A 84 -6.44 -3.70 -8.30
N VAL A 85 -6.91 -3.14 -7.17
CA VAL A 85 -7.20 -3.91 -5.94
C VAL A 85 -8.42 -4.82 -6.15
N TYR A 86 -9.49 -4.24 -6.71
CA TYR A 86 -10.75 -4.88 -7.07
C TYR A 86 -11.29 -4.28 -8.36
N ALA A 87 -12.17 -5.00 -9.06
CA ALA A 87 -12.94 -4.49 -10.18
C ALA A 87 -14.43 -4.57 -9.86
N VAL A 88 -15.15 -3.46 -10.03
CA VAL A 88 -16.61 -3.41 -9.91
C VAL A 88 -17.18 -3.21 -11.31
N GLY A 89 -17.85 -4.23 -11.86
CA GLY A 89 -18.42 -4.18 -13.21
C GLY A 89 -17.39 -4.16 -14.36
N GLY A 90 -16.12 -4.40 -14.08
CA GLY A 90 -15.03 -4.47 -15.07
C GLY A 90 -14.13 -5.69 -14.85
N THR A 91 -13.02 -5.74 -15.57
CA THR A 91 -12.06 -6.85 -15.50
C THR A 91 -10.84 -6.48 -14.66
N LEU A 92 -10.55 -7.34 -13.69
CA LEU A 92 -9.28 -7.34 -12.96
C LEU A 92 -8.22 -8.06 -13.82
N THR A 93 -7.24 -7.32 -14.32
CA THR A 93 -6.27 -7.84 -15.31
C THR A 93 -4.91 -8.02 -14.66
N LYS A 94 -4.34 -9.22 -14.81
CA LYS A 94 -2.96 -9.47 -14.44
C LYS A 94 -2.06 -8.62 -15.33
N VAL A 95 -1.14 -7.87 -14.73
CA VAL A 95 -0.19 -7.04 -15.47
C VAL A 95 1.13 -7.79 -15.59
N ASP A 96 1.49 -8.14 -16.82
CA ASP A 96 2.86 -8.58 -17.11
C ASP A 96 3.74 -7.34 -17.10
N LEU A 97 4.27 -7.02 -15.93
CA LEU A 97 5.18 -5.90 -15.75
C LEU A 97 6.61 -6.43 -15.93
N SER A 98 7.10 -6.27 -17.17
CA SER A 98 8.47 -6.54 -17.63
C SER A 98 9.54 -5.92 -16.75
#